data_AF-A0A2P5WYN0-F1
#
_entry.id   AF-A0A2P5WYN0-F1
#
_cell.length_a   1.000
_cell.length_b   1.000
_cell.length_c   1.000
_cell.angle_alpha   90.00
_cell.angle_beta   90.00
_cell.angle_gamma   90.00
#
_symmetry.space_group_name_H-M   'P 1'
#
loop_
_entity.id
_entity.type
_entity.pdbx_description
1 polymer ?
#
loop_
_entity_poly.entity_id
_entity_poly.type
_entity_poly.pdbx_seq_one_letter_code
_entity_poly.pdbx_strand_id
1 'polypeptide(L)'
;MAGAVRTGGKGSMRRKKKAVHKTTTTDDKRLQSTLKRIGVNAIPAIEEVNIFKDDVVIQFINPKVQASIAANTWVVSGSPQTKKLQDILPGIINQLVATQEEDDEEVPDLVPGETFEAAAEEVQAAAK
;
A
#
# COMPACT_ATOMS: atom_id res chain seq x y z
N MET A 1 -56.79 34.47 12.30
CA MET A 1 -56.49 34.37 13.75
C MET A 1 -55.45 33.29 13.93
N ALA A 2 -54.24 33.64 14.37
CA ALA A 2 -53.06 32.79 14.34
C ALA A 2 -53.17 31.63 15.34
N GLY A 3 -52.91 30.40 14.87
CA GLY A 3 -52.80 29.21 15.71
C GLY A 3 -51.63 29.35 16.67
N ALA A 4 -51.91 29.21 17.96
CA ALA A 4 -50.94 29.28 19.04
C ALA A 4 -49.84 28.22 18.88
N VAL A 5 -48.72 28.61 18.29
CA VAL A 5 -47.46 27.88 18.38
C VAL A 5 -47.03 27.89 19.86
N ARG A 6 -47.33 26.82 20.58
CA ARG A 6 -46.96 26.62 21.99
C ARG A 6 -45.45 26.40 22.10
N THR A 7 -44.68 27.47 21.97
CA THR A 7 -43.23 27.49 22.24
C THR A 7 -42.99 27.92 23.69
N GLY A 8 -42.74 26.93 24.55
CA GLY A 8 -41.99 27.06 25.81
C GLY A 8 -42.25 28.27 26.70
N GLY A 9 -43.22 28.16 27.61
CA GLY A 9 -43.41 29.11 28.71
C GLY A 9 -42.47 28.87 29.91
N LYS A 10 -42.50 29.78 30.89
CA LYS A 10 -41.77 29.66 32.17
C LYS A 10 -42.19 28.36 32.88
N GLY A 11 -41.22 27.46 33.14
CA GLY A 11 -41.48 26.12 33.70
C GLY A 11 -41.67 25.00 32.66
N SER A 12 -41.67 25.30 31.36
CA SER A 12 -41.69 24.28 30.31
C SER A 12 -40.36 23.51 30.27
N MET A 13 -40.43 22.18 30.11
CA MET A 13 -39.26 21.31 30.05
C MET A 13 -38.36 21.71 28.87
N ARG A 14 -37.23 22.36 29.20
CA ARG A 14 -36.20 22.67 28.22
C ARG A 14 -35.53 21.37 27.79
N ARG A 15 -35.73 20.97 26.53
CA ARG A 15 -34.96 19.88 25.94
C ARG A 15 -33.49 20.28 25.92
N LYS A 16 -32.64 19.59 26.70
CA LYS A 16 -31.20 19.76 26.57
C LYS A 16 -30.78 19.28 25.17
N LYS A 17 -30.27 20.20 24.35
CA LYS A 17 -29.61 19.84 23.10
C LYS A 17 -28.31 19.13 23.48
N LYS A 18 -28.22 17.83 23.21
CA LYS A 18 -26.94 17.11 23.28
C LYS A 18 -26.07 17.65 22.14
N ALA A 19 -25.11 18.51 22.48
CA ALA A 19 -24.04 18.86 21.57
C ALA A 19 -23.15 17.62 21.44
N VAL A 20 -23.21 16.95 20.29
CA VAL A 20 -22.34 15.81 20.00
C VAL A 20 -20.99 16.38 19.60
N HIS A 21 -20.04 16.39 20.53
CA HIS A 21 -18.64 16.63 20.20
C HIS A 21 -18.07 15.38 19.54
N LYS A 22 -17.71 15.48 18.26
CA LYS A 22 -16.92 14.46 17.57
C LYS A 22 -15.47 14.60 18.03
N THR A 23 -14.95 13.56 18.68
CA THR A 23 -13.61 13.50 19.28
C THR A 23 -12.53 13.05 18.28
N THR A 24 -12.68 13.38 17.01
CA THR A 24 -11.76 12.92 15.95
C THR A 24 -10.31 13.34 16.19
N THR A 25 -10.08 14.43 16.91
CA THR A 25 -8.75 14.99 17.19
C THR A 25 -8.01 14.34 18.37
N THR A 26 -8.67 13.62 19.27
CA THR A 26 -7.98 12.95 20.38
C THR A 26 -7.33 11.64 19.95
N ASP A 27 -7.98 10.92 19.05
CA ASP A 27 -7.52 9.62 18.57
C ASP A 27 -6.27 9.77 17.70
N ASP A 28 -6.22 10.82 16.87
CA ASP A 28 -5.05 11.10 16.03
C ASP A 28 -3.80 11.43 16.88
N LYS A 29 -3.96 12.17 17.98
CA LYS A 29 -2.85 12.41 18.92
C LYS A 29 -2.35 11.13 19.59
N ARG A 30 -3.28 10.24 19.95
CA ARG A 30 -2.94 8.93 20.54
C ARG A 30 -2.20 8.07 19.52
N LEU A 31 -2.68 8.00 18.28
CA LEU A 31 -2.03 7.29 17.18
C LEU A 31 -0.62 7.84 16.92
N GLN A 32 -0.43 9.16 16.87
CA GLN A 32 0.90 9.74 16.70
C GLN A 32 1.84 9.38 17.87
N SER A 33 1.33 9.28 19.10
CA SER A 33 2.14 8.87 20.25
C SER A 33 2.51 7.38 20.25
N THR A 34 1.64 6.51 19.72
CA THR A 34 1.95 5.08 19.58
C THR A 34 2.96 4.85 18.46
N LEU A 35 2.81 5.54 17.32
CA LEU A 35 3.76 5.46 16.20
C LEU A 35 5.17 5.90 16.61
N LYS A 36 5.29 7.00 17.34
CA LYS A 36 6.59 7.45 17.89
C LYS A 36 7.21 6.44 18.85
N ARG A 37 6.40 5.71 19.63
CA ARG A 37 6.90 4.68 20.56
C ARG A 37 7.48 3.46 19.85
N ILE A 38 6.93 3.11 18.70
CA ILE A 38 7.40 2.00 17.86
C ILE A 38 8.67 2.40 17.08
N GLY A 39 9.10 3.67 17.17
CA GLY A 39 10.30 4.17 16.49
C GLY A 39 10.06 4.45 15.00
N VAL A 40 8.81 4.72 14.61
CA VAL A 40 8.48 5.10 13.24
C VAL A 40 8.95 6.54 12.99
N ASN A 41 9.77 6.73 11.95
CA ASN A 41 10.33 8.02 11.55
C ASN A 41 9.67 8.54 10.27
N ALA A 42 9.42 9.85 10.18
CA ALA A 42 8.87 10.45 8.96
C ALA A 42 9.93 10.53 7.86
N ILE A 43 9.58 10.07 6.65
CA ILE A 43 10.45 10.17 5.47
C ILE A 43 9.98 11.37 4.64
N PRO A 44 10.81 12.42 4.47
CA PRO A 44 10.44 13.58 3.65
C PRO A 44 10.55 13.26 2.16
N ALA A 45 9.94 14.11 1.32
CA ALA A 45 10.09 14.10 -0.14
C ALA A 45 9.63 12.81 -0.85
N ILE A 46 8.60 12.14 -0.33
CA ILE A 46 7.93 11.06 -1.08
C ILE A 46 6.94 11.66 -2.08
N GLU A 47 7.14 11.33 -3.36
CA GLU A 47 6.29 11.79 -4.46
C GLU A 47 5.06 10.90 -4.60
N GLU A 48 5.23 9.58 -4.54
CA GLU A 48 4.13 8.64 -4.70
C GLU A 48 4.34 7.32 -3.94
N VAL A 49 3.23 6.71 -3.54
CA VAL A 49 3.19 5.33 -3.04
C VAL A 49 2.13 4.58 -3.85
N ASN A 50 2.55 3.48 -4.46
CA ASN A 50 1.68 2.60 -5.23
C ASN A 50 1.54 1.27 -4.51
N ILE A 51 0.29 0.89 -4.23
CA ILE A 51 -0.05 -0.41 -3.67
C ILE A 51 -0.70 -1.23 -4.78
N PHE A 52 0.00 -2.26 -5.24
CA PHE A 52 -0.51 -3.20 -6.24
C PHE A 52 -1.38 -4.24 -5.56
N LYS A 53 -2.60 -4.40 -6.07
CA LYS A 53 -3.53 -5.43 -5.65
C LYS A 53 -4.18 -6.05 -6.88
N ASP A 54 -3.76 -7.24 -7.26
CA ASP A 54 -4.26 -7.96 -8.43
C ASP A 54 -4.29 -7.00 -9.66
N ASP A 55 -5.47 -6.63 -10.17
CA ASP A 55 -5.65 -5.74 -11.33
C ASP A 55 -5.75 -4.24 -10.98
N VAL A 56 -5.73 -3.91 -9.69
CA VAL A 56 -6.04 -2.57 -9.16
C VAL A 56 -4.84 -1.99 -8.45
N VAL A 57 -4.52 -0.74 -8.77
CA VAL A 57 -3.46 0.01 -8.12
C VAL A 57 -4.10 1.09 -7.25
N ILE A 58 -3.74 1.10 -5.96
CA ILE A 58 -4.08 2.19 -5.06
C ILE A 58 -2.90 3.15 -5.03
N GLN A 59 -3.07 4.30 -5.68
CA GLN A 59 -2.05 5.35 -5.79
C GLN A 59 -2.29 6.42 -4.72
N PHE A 60 -1.23 6.81 -4.03
CA PHE A 60 -1.18 7.99 -3.19
C PHE A 60 -0.22 9.01 -3.79
N ILE A 61 -0.72 10.20 -4.12
CA ILE A 61 0.08 11.32 -4.66
C ILE A 61 0.48 12.22 -3.49
N ASN A 62 1.78 12.48 -3.35
CA ASN A 62 2.42 13.22 -2.26
C ASN A 62 1.94 12.82 -0.84
N PRO A 63 2.01 11.52 -0.47
CA PRO A 63 1.59 11.07 0.86
C PRO A 63 2.55 11.52 1.96
N LYS A 64 2.03 11.57 3.19
CA LYS A 64 2.86 11.62 4.40
C LYS A 64 3.22 10.19 4.79
N VAL A 65 4.48 9.82 4.58
CA VAL A 65 5.00 8.49 4.91
C VAL A 65 5.81 8.56 6.20
N GLN A 66 5.54 7.62 7.10
CA GLN A 66 6.37 7.34 8.26
C GLN A 66 6.74 5.86 8.20
N ALA A 67 7.99 5.51 8.42
CA ALA A 67 8.43 4.13 8.41
C ALA A 67 9.44 3.83 9.51
N SER A 68 9.44 2.58 9.95
CA SER A 68 10.54 1.99 10.68
C SER A 68 11.13 0.89 9.80
N ILE A 69 12.28 1.17 9.20
CA ILE A 69 13.00 0.23 8.34
C ILE A 69 13.41 -1.01 9.13
N ALA A 70 13.89 -0.82 10.36
CA ALA A 70 14.29 -1.93 11.24
C ALA A 70 13.14 -2.88 11.60
N ALA A 71 11.89 -2.38 11.62
CA ALA A 71 10.70 -3.16 11.95
C ALA A 71 9.84 -3.50 10.73
N ASN A 72 10.33 -3.24 9.51
CA ASN A 72 9.59 -3.43 8.26
C ASN A 72 8.15 -2.87 8.29
N THR A 73 7.94 -1.76 9.02
CA THR A 73 6.62 -1.20 9.26
C THR A 73 6.50 0.15 8.56
N TRP A 74 5.51 0.27 7.68
CA TRP A 74 5.24 1.47 6.89
C TRP A 74 3.86 2.03 7.23
N VAL A 75 3.79 3.34 7.41
CA VAL A 75 2.57 4.10 7.69
C VAL A 75 2.41 5.14 6.60
N VAL A 76 1.37 4.97 5.79
CA VAL A 76 1.06 5.87 4.67
C VAL A 76 -0.21 6.63 5.03
N SER A 77 -0.12 7.96 5.05
CA SER A 77 -1.25 8.85 5.28
C SER A 77 -1.45 9.76 4.07
N GLY A 78 -2.61 9.68 3.44
CA GLY A 78 -2.95 10.47 2.26
C GLY A 78 -4.31 10.08 1.70
N SER A 79 -4.74 10.77 0.64
CA SER A 79 -5.96 10.40 -0.08
C SER A 79 -5.65 9.27 -1.06
N PRO A 80 -6.24 8.08 -0.92
CA PRO A 80 -6.07 7.01 -1.89
C PRO A 80 -6.82 7.32 -3.20
N GLN A 81 -6.19 7.02 -4.32
CA GLN A 81 -6.83 6.97 -5.64
C GLN A 81 -6.74 5.55 -6.19
N THR A 82 -7.89 4.89 -6.32
CA THR A 82 -7.97 3.55 -6.89
C THR A 82 -8.08 3.65 -8.41
N LYS A 83 -7.11 3.09 -9.13
CA LYS A 83 -7.05 3.09 -10.59
C LYS A 83 -6.82 1.65 -11.09
N LYS A 84 -7.25 1.35 -12.32
CA LYS A 84 -6.92 0.06 -12.94
C LYS A 84 -5.49 0.09 -13.45
N LEU A 85 -4.79 -1.03 -13.38
CA LEU A 85 -3.40 -1.12 -13.81
C LEU A 85 -3.22 -0.68 -15.28
N GLN A 86 -4.17 -1.03 -16.15
CA GLN A 86 -4.19 -0.67 -17.57
C GLN A 86 -4.18 0.85 -17.82
N ASP A 87 -4.80 1.64 -16.95
CA ASP A 87 -4.94 3.10 -17.14
C ASP A 87 -3.67 3.88 -16.79
N ILE A 88 -2.69 3.23 -16.14
CA ILE A 88 -1.45 3.85 -15.65
C ILE A 88 -0.21 3.29 -16.36
N LEU A 89 -0.40 2.33 -17.27
CA LEU A 89 0.64 1.91 -18.20
C LEU A 89 0.84 3.00 -19.27
N PRO A 90 2.08 3.28 -19.70
CA PRO A 90 3.33 2.55 -19.42
C PRO A 90 4.16 3.08 -18.23
N GLY A 91 3.75 4.16 -17.57
CA GLY A 91 4.58 4.86 -16.57
C GLY A 91 4.99 4.01 -15.37
N ILE A 92 4.19 3.00 -15.02
CA ILE A 92 4.38 2.15 -13.84
C ILE A 92 5.26 0.91 -14.10
N ILE A 93 5.61 0.60 -15.35
CA ILE A 93 6.35 -0.63 -15.70
C ILE A 93 7.64 -0.77 -14.89
N ASN A 94 8.40 0.33 -14.73
CA ASN A 94 9.67 0.30 -14.00
C ASN A 94 9.50 -0.08 -12.52
N GLN A 95 8.35 0.20 -11.91
CA GLN A 95 8.07 -0.13 -10.51
C GLN A 95 7.61 -1.58 -10.36
N LEU A 96 6.98 -2.15 -11.39
CA LEU A 96 6.56 -3.55 -11.41
C LEU A 96 7.75 -4.48 -11.66
N VAL A 97 8.65 -4.12 -12.59
CA VAL A 97 9.84 -4.94 -12.91
C VAL A 97 10.74 -5.12 -11.69
N ALA A 98 10.96 -4.05 -10.92
CA ALA A 98 11.75 -4.12 -9.68
C ALA A 98 11.17 -5.03 -8.59
N THR A 99 9.91 -5.49 -8.72
CA THR A 99 9.30 -6.43 -7.77
C THR A 99 9.36 -7.90 -8.21
N GLN A 100 9.64 -8.18 -9.50
CA GLN A 100 9.68 -9.56 -10.03
C GLN A 100 11.10 -10.13 -10.16
N GLU A 101 12.14 -9.29 -10.16
CA GLU A 101 13.53 -9.75 -10.34
C GLU A 101 14.07 -10.62 -9.19
N GLU A 102 13.42 -10.72 -8.02
CA GLU A 102 13.88 -11.61 -6.94
C GLU A 102 13.45 -13.08 -7.11
N ASP A 103 12.50 -13.39 -7.99
CA ASP A 103 11.97 -14.77 -8.15
C ASP A 103 12.60 -15.55 -9.33
N ASP A 104 13.35 -14.90 -10.23
CA ASP A 104 13.85 -15.51 -11.48
C ASP A 104 15.35 -15.93 -11.43
N GLU A 105 16.07 -15.75 -10.30
CA GLU A 105 17.51 -16.08 -10.19
C GLU A 105 17.80 -17.53 -9.69
N GLU A 106 16.97 -18.51 -10.06
CA GLU A 106 17.28 -19.94 -9.88
C GLU A 106 17.10 -20.71 -11.20
N VAL A 107 17.79 -20.27 -12.26
CA VAL A 107 18.11 -21.15 -13.38
C VAL A 107 19.40 -21.88 -13.02
N PRO A 108 19.37 -23.17 -12.64
CA PRO A 108 20.60 -23.91 -12.42
C PRO A 108 21.40 -23.93 -13.73
N ASP A 109 22.66 -23.50 -13.66
CA ASP A 109 23.60 -23.61 -14.77
C ASP A 109 23.55 -25.03 -15.33
N LEU A 110 23.20 -25.15 -16.61
CA LEU A 110 23.25 -26.42 -17.33
C LEU A 110 24.69 -26.93 -17.25
N VAL A 111 24.88 -28.03 -16.52
CA VAL A 111 26.19 -28.64 -16.32
C VAL A 111 26.79 -28.91 -17.70
N PRO A 112 27.95 -28.31 -18.05
CA PRO A 112 28.54 -28.49 -19.36
C PRO A 112 29.02 -29.95 -19.49
N GLY A 113 28.27 -30.76 -20.22
CA GLY A 113 28.61 -32.16 -20.48
C GLY A 113 27.45 -33.10 -20.82
N GLU A 114 26.20 -32.71 -20.60
CA GLU A 114 25.04 -33.58 -20.88
C GLU A 114 24.19 -33.14 -22.09
N THR A 115 24.76 -32.34 -22.99
CA THR A 115 24.14 -32.11 -24.29
C THR A 115 24.27 -33.37 -25.15
N PHE A 116 23.15 -33.76 -25.77
CA PHE A 116 22.92 -34.92 -26.64
C PHE A 116 23.91 -35.10 -27.82
N GLU A 117 24.93 -34.26 -27.95
CA GLU A 117 26.03 -34.41 -28.92
C GLU A 117 27.06 -35.47 -28.49
N ALA A 118 27.33 -35.66 -27.19
CA ALA A 118 28.28 -36.69 -26.74
C ALA A 118 27.80 -38.11 -27.06
N ALA A 119 26.48 -38.34 -27.03
CA ALA A 119 25.88 -39.62 -27.43
C ALA A 119 25.98 -39.88 -28.96
N ALA A 120 26.13 -38.83 -29.77
CA ALA A 120 26.27 -38.97 -31.22
C ALA A 120 27.71 -39.31 -31.64
N GLU A 121 28.71 -38.99 -30.81
CA GLU A 121 30.12 -39.32 -31.08
C GLU A 121 30.47 -40.76 -30.68
N GLU A 122 29.83 -41.32 -29.65
CA GLU A 122 30.10 -42.71 -29.22
C GLU A 122 29.59 -43.76 -30.23
N VAL A 123 28.54 -43.46 -30.99
CA VAL A 123 28.00 -44.36 -32.02
C VAL A 123 28.88 -44.37 -33.28
N GLN A 124 29.61 -43.29 -33.58
CA GLN A 124 30.51 -43.23 -34.75
C GLN A 124 31.88 -43.85 -34.47
N ALA A 125 32.34 -43.86 -33.21
CA ALA A 125 33.59 -44.52 -32.82
C ALA A 125 33.50 -46.07 -32.84
N ALA A 126 32.30 -46.65 -32.75
CA ALA A 126 32.08 -48.09 -32.78
C ALA A 126 31.98 -48.70 -34.21
N ALA A 127 32.03 -47.87 -35.25
CA ALA A 127 31.85 -48.28 -36.65
C ALA A 127 33.15 -48.34 -37.48
N LYS A 128 34.32 -48.40 -36.84
CA LYS A 128 35.62 -48.60 -37.51
C LYS A 128 36.33 -49.87 -37.06
#